data_AF-A0A534AVE4-F1
#
_entry.id   AF-A0A534AVE4-F1
#
_cell.length_a   1.000
_cell.length_b   1.000
_cell.length_c   1.000
_cell.angle_alpha   90.00
_cell.angle_beta   90.00
_cell.angle_gamma   90.00
#
_symmetry.space_group_name_H-M   'P 1'
#
loop_
_entity.id
_entity.type
_entity.pdbx_description
1 polymer ?
#
loop_
_entity_poly.entity_id
_entity_poly.type
_entity_poly.pdbx_seq_one_letter_code
_entity_poly.pdbx_strand_id
1 'polypeptide(L)'
;MLTGNQAASSCARPQASFWQIWNMCCGFLGLQFGFALQNANVSRIFQTLGAPLEQVPLLWIAAPLTGLLVQPIVGYLSDRTWTRLGRRRPYFLAGALASSLALVLMPRSPGLWVAAGLLWILDGAINVSMEPFRAFVGD
;
A
#
# COMPACT_ATOMS: atom_id res chain seq x y z
N MET A 1 -18.00 54.42 15.09
CA MET A 1 -17.25 53.84 13.96
C MET A 1 -16.06 53.08 14.53
N LEU A 2 -16.17 51.75 14.68
CA LEU A 2 -15.07 50.89 15.10
C LEU A 2 -14.51 50.21 13.85
N THR A 3 -13.29 50.58 13.51
CA THR A 3 -12.40 49.88 12.59
C THR A 3 -12.18 48.45 13.08
N GLY A 4 -12.56 47.46 12.28
CA GLY A 4 -12.34 46.04 12.55
C GLY A 4 -11.92 45.32 11.27
N ASN A 5 -10.74 45.66 10.75
CA ASN A 5 -10.09 44.91 9.68
C ASN A 5 -9.50 43.62 10.27
N GLN A 6 -10.31 42.56 10.39
CA GLN A 6 -9.80 41.23 10.68
C GLN A 6 -9.27 40.61 9.39
N ALA A 7 -7.96 40.81 9.19
CA ALA A 7 -7.20 40.10 8.18
C ALA A 7 -7.39 38.60 8.37
N ALA A 8 -8.02 37.95 7.39
CA ALA A 8 -8.02 36.51 7.26
C ALA A 8 -6.56 36.06 7.14
N SER A 9 -6.00 35.51 8.21
CA SER A 9 -4.71 34.83 8.19
C SER A 9 -4.83 33.61 7.28
N SER A 10 -4.44 33.77 6.02
CA SER A 10 -4.23 32.67 5.09
C SER A 10 -3.12 31.80 5.65
N CYS A 11 -3.50 30.69 6.27
CA CYS A 11 -2.56 29.66 6.70
C CYS A 11 -1.89 29.09 5.45
N ALA A 12 -0.72 29.62 5.09
CA ALA A 12 0.06 29.15 3.96
C ALA A 12 0.43 27.68 4.21
N ARG A 13 -0.06 26.77 3.36
CA ARG A 13 0.29 25.36 3.45
C ARG A 13 1.81 25.22 3.29
N PRO A 14 2.50 24.45 4.14
CA PRO A 14 3.92 24.21 3.98
C PRO A 14 4.17 23.63 2.59
N GLN A 15 5.02 24.28 1.79
CA GLN A 15 5.38 23.77 0.47
C GLN A 15 6.38 22.63 0.65
N ALA A 16 6.02 21.43 0.19
CA ALA A 16 6.93 20.28 0.20
C ALA A 16 8.18 20.59 -0.64
N SER A 17 9.36 20.28 -0.10
CA SER A 17 10.62 20.41 -0.83
C SER A 17 10.63 19.52 -2.08
N PHE A 18 11.34 19.92 -3.13
CA PHE A 18 11.54 19.10 -4.33
C PHE A 18 11.95 17.66 -4.00
N TRP A 19 12.87 17.47 -3.04
CA TRP A 19 13.34 16.15 -2.61
C TRP A 19 12.27 15.34 -1.88
N GLN A 20 11.34 16.01 -1.20
CA GLN A 20 10.20 15.35 -0.56
C GLN A 20 9.22 14.84 -1.62
N ILE A 21 8.91 15.67 -2.63
CA ILE A 21 8.06 15.28 -3.76
C ILE A 21 8.69 14.13 -4.54
N TRP A 22 9.99 14.21 -4.84
CA TRP A 22 10.73 13.15 -5.53
C TRP A 22 10.65 11.81 -4.80
N ASN A 23 10.97 11.78 -3.50
CA ASN A 23 10.93 10.56 -2.70
C ASN A 23 9.52 9.95 -2.65
N MET A 24 8.49 10.79 -2.60
CA MET A 24 7.11 10.34 -2.68
C MET A 24 6.82 9.71 -4.04
N CYS A 25 7.10 10.41 -5.14
CA CYS A 25 6.89 9.89 -6.50
C CYS A 25 7.62 8.57 -6.73
N CYS A 26 8.87 8.45 -6.28
CA CYS A 26 9.63 7.21 -6.37
C CYS A 26 8.99 6.07 -5.55
N GLY A 27 8.49 6.36 -4.34
CA GLY A 27 7.78 5.38 -3.52
C GLY A 27 6.49 4.88 -4.18
N PHE A 28 5.71 5.78 -4.78
CA PHE A 28 4.50 5.41 -5.52
C PHE A 28 4.81 4.62 -6.78
N LEU A 29 5.84 5.02 -7.53
CA LEU A 29 6.30 4.29 -8.70
C LEU A 29 6.69 2.85 -8.35
N GLY A 30 7.36 2.65 -7.21
CA GLY A 30 7.69 1.31 -6.70
C GLY A 30 6.45 0.46 -6.42
N LEU A 31 5.42 1.03 -5.79
CA LEU A 31 4.14 0.34 -5.58
C LEU A 31 3.46 -0.07 -6.90
N GLN A 32 3.44 0.82 -7.88
CA GLN A 32 2.85 0.51 -9.20
C GLN A 32 3.63 -0.60 -9.92
N PHE A 33 4.97 -0.59 -9.81
CA PHE A 33 5.80 -1.67 -10.33
C PHE A 33 5.48 -3.01 -9.67
N GLY A 34 5.27 -3.02 -8.35
CA GLY A 34 4.86 -4.20 -7.61
C GLY A 34 3.51 -4.75 -8.07
N PHE A 35 2.51 -3.88 -8.25
CA PHE A 35 1.20 -4.25 -8.78
C PHE A 35 1.27 -4.80 -10.21
N ALA A 36 2.12 -4.21 -11.06
CA ALA A 36 2.33 -4.69 -12.42
C ALA A 36 2.98 -6.08 -12.42
N LEU A 37 4.01 -6.28 -11.60
CA LEU A 37 4.67 -7.59 -11.45
C LEU A 37 3.70 -8.64 -10.91
N GLN A 38 2.87 -8.29 -9.93
CA GLN A 38 1.83 -9.16 -9.41
C GLN A 38 0.87 -9.59 -10.52
N ASN A 39 0.23 -8.64 -11.21
CA ASN A 39 -0.74 -8.95 -12.26
C ASN A 39 -0.13 -9.74 -13.44
N ALA A 40 1.13 -9.49 -13.78
CA ALA A 40 1.81 -10.18 -14.87
C ALA A 40 2.22 -11.63 -14.50
N ASN A 41 2.58 -11.89 -13.24
CA ASN A 41 3.22 -13.15 -12.85
C ASN A 41 2.34 -14.09 -12.02
N VAL A 42 1.36 -13.58 -11.27
CA VAL A 42 0.52 -14.38 -10.35
C VAL A 42 -0.18 -15.53 -11.06
N SER A 43 -0.84 -15.25 -12.19
CA SER A 43 -1.53 -16.29 -12.97
C SER A 43 -0.57 -17.38 -13.44
N ARG A 44 0.65 -17.01 -13.86
CA ARG A 44 1.67 -17.97 -14.28
C ARG A 44 2.19 -18.80 -13.11
N ILE A 45 2.48 -18.17 -11.98
CA ILE A 45 2.99 -18.86 -10.77
C ILE A 45 1.98 -19.90 -10.29
N PHE A 46 0.69 -19.56 -10.21
CA PHE A 46 -0.33 -20.52 -9.82
C PHE A 46 -0.46 -21.69 -10.81
N GLN A 47 -0.42 -21.43 -12.11
CA GLN A 47 -0.43 -22.49 -13.11
C GLN A 47 0.79 -23.41 -12.99
N THR A 48 1.99 -22.87 -12.74
CA THR A 48 3.21 -23.68 -12.54
C THR A 48 3.16 -24.55 -11.28
N LEU A 49 2.37 -24.16 -10.29
CA LEU A 49 2.13 -24.92 -9.06
C LEU A 49 0.98 -25.93 -9.18
N GLY A 50 0.38 -26.06 -10.37
CA GLY A 50 -0.68 -27.02 -10.65
C GLY A 50 -2.09 -26.54 -10.32
N ALA A 51 -2.33 -25.23 -10.13
CA ALA A 51 -3.70 -24.73 -10.00
C ALA A 51 -4.44 -24.88 -11.33
N PRO A 52 -5.64 -25.50 -11.34
CA PRO A 52 -6.55 -25.41 -12.46
C PRO A 52 -6.88 -23.93 -12.72
N LEU A 53 -6.91 -23.53 -14.01
CA LEU A 53 -7.26 -22.17 -14.42
C LEU A 53 -8.59 -21.68 -13.81
N GLU A 54 -9.52 -22.60 -13.60
CA GLU A 54 -10.84 -22.34 -13.01
C GLU A 54 -10.78 -21.94 -11.52
N GLN A 55 -9.72 -22.30 -10.80
CA GLN A 55 -9.54 -21.94 -9.38
C GLN A 55 -8.79 -20.61 -9.19
N VAL A 56 -8.12 -20.10 -10.24
CA VAL A 56 -7.38 -18.83 -10.18
C VAL A 56 -8.29 -17.67 -9.77
N PRO A 57 -9.52 -17.49 -10.31
CA PRO A 57 -10.43 -16.44 -9.87
C PRO A 57 -10.82 -16.55 -8.39
N LEU A 58 -10.92 -17.78 -7.85
CA LEU A 58 -11.22 -17.99 -6.44
C LEU A 58 -10.09 -17.47 -5.55
N LEU A 59 -8.83 -17.67 -5.98
CA LEU A 59 -7.66 -17.13 -5.29
C LEU A 59 -7.64 -15.59 -5.30
N TRP A 60 -8.24 -14.96 -6.32
CA TRP A 60 -8.37 -13.50 -6.42
C TRP A 60 -9.48 -12.90 -5.55
N ILE A 61 -10.44 -13.69 -5.04
CA ILE A 61 -11.43 -13.21 -4.05
C ILE A 61 -10.76 -12.68 -2.78
N ALA A 62 -9.56 -13.18 -2.51
CA ALA A 62 -8.67 -12.67 -1.49
C ALA A 62 -8.50 -11.15 -1.53
N ALA A 63 -8.22 -10.57 -2.69
CA ALA A 63 -7.90 -9.16 -2.83
C ALA A 63 -9.03 -8.24 -2.31
N PRO A 64 -10.29 -8.36 -2.77
CA PRO A 64 -11.38 -7.54 -2.25
C PRO A 64 -11.71 -7.85 -0.78
N LEU A 65 -11.60 -9.10 -0.34
CA LEU A 65 -11.85 -9.47 1.06
C LEU A 65 -10.80 -8.83 2.00
N THR A 66 -9.54 -8.88 1.58
CA THR A 66 -8.41 -8.30 2.30
C THR A 66 -8.54 -6.78 2.34
N GLY A 67 -8.92 -6.13 1.23
CA GLY A 67 -9.23 -4.70 1.21
C GLY A 67 -10.32 -4.32 2.21
N LEU A 68 -11.46 -5.02 2.18
CA LEU A 68 -12.60 -4.76 3.07
C LEU A 68 -12.22 -4.81 4.56
N LEU A 69 -11.35 -5.73 4.96
CA LEU A 69 -10.95 -5.93 6.36
C LEU A 69 -9.75 -5.07 6.76
N VAL A 70 -8.72 -5.02 5.92
CA VAL A 70 -7.45 -4.38 6.25
C VAL A 70 -7.59 -2.86 6.27
N GLN A 71 -8.34 -2.27 5.33
CA GLN A 71 -8.53 -0.82 5.26
C GLN A 71 -9.09 -0.21 6.56
N PRO A 72 -10.23 -0.65 7.13
CA PRO A 72 -10.76 -0.05 8.36
C PRO A 72 -9.84 -0.26 9.57
N ILE A 73 -9.20 -1.44 9.67
CA ILE A 73 -8.27 -1.76 10.76
C ILE A 73 -7.05 -0.83 10.68
N VAL A 74 -6.45 -0.72 9.50
CA VAL A 74 -5.23 0.04 9.31
C VAL A 74 -5.50 1.54 9.39
N GLY A 75 -6.64 2.03 8.89
CA GLY A 75 -7.08 3.40 9.11
C GLY A 75 -7.15 3.72 10.61
N TYR A 76 -7.83 2.87 11.39
CA TYR A 76 -7.96 3.03 12.83
C TYR A 76 -6.62 2.99 13.60
N LEU A 77 -5.74 2.04 13.24
CA LEU A 77 -4.42 1.91 13.88
C LEU A 77 -3.50 3.07 13.50
N SER A 78 -3.53 3.48 12.23
CA SER A 78 -2.74 4.60 11.70
C SER A 78 -3.09 5.89 12.40
N ASP A 79 -4.37 6.12 12.70
CA ASP A 79 -4.79 7.33 13.40
C ASP A 79 -4.23 7.45 14.84
N ARG A 80 -3.88 6.32 15.47
CA ARG A 80 -3.46 6.26 16.88
C ARG A 80 -1.96 6.11 17.09
N THR A 81 -1.22 5.83 16.03
CA THR A 81 0.20 5.48 16.12
C THR A 81 1.06 6.69 15.87
N TRP A 82 1.76 7.19 16.89
CA TRP A 82 2.75 8.26 16.75
C TRP A 82 4.15 7.73 16.97
N THR A 83 4.91 7.56 15.89
CA THR A 83 6.31 7.13 15.94
C THR A 83 7.25 8.30 15.64
N ARG A 84 8.56 8.10 15.84
CA ARG A 84 9.59 9.07 15.41
C ARG A 84 9.61 9.32 13.90
N LEU A 85 9.05 8.40 13.11
CA LEU A 85 8.88 8.54 11.66
C LEU A 85 7.57 9.29 11.30
N GLY A 86 6.79 9.69 12.31
CA GLY A 86 5.47 10.26 12.16
C GLY A 86 4.37 9.20 12.23
N ARG A 87 3.15 9.63 11.90
CA ARG A 87 1.93 8.82 12.04
C ARG A 87 1.75 7.77 10.94
N ARG A 88 2.03 8.17 9.70
CA ARG A 88 1.65 7.43 8.48
C ARG A 88 2.82 6.73 7.76
N ARG A 89 4.06 7.19 7.95
CA ARG A 89 5.27 6.62 7.34
C ARG A 89 5.58 5.17 7.75
N PRO A 90 5.40 4.74 9.01
CA PRO A 90 5.72 3.37 9.38
C PRO A 90 4.84 2.34 8.65
N TYR A 91 3.57 2.66 8.38
CA TYR A 91 2.65 1.78 7.64
C TYR A 91 3.04 1.63 6.17
N PHE A 92 3.38 2.74 5.51
CA PHE A 92 3.91 2.71 4.15
C PHE A 92 5.20 1.89 4.05
N LEU A 93 6.14 2.10 4.97
CA LEU A 93 7.42 1.36 4.98
C LEU A 93 7.21 -0.13 5.26
N ALA A 94 6.37 -0.47 6.25
CA ALA A 94 6.05 -1.85 6.56
C ALA A 94 5.38 -2.56 5.38
N GLY A 95 4.42 -1.89 4.72
CA GLY A 95 3.78 -2.40 3.51
C GLY A 95 4.77 -2.56 2.36
N ALA A 96 5.60 -1.56 2.07
CA ALA A 96 6.60 -1.65 1.00
C ALA A 96 7.60 -2.81 1.21
N LEU A 97 8.06 -3.03 2.45
CA LEU A 97 8.95 -4.13 2.80
C LEU A 97 8.25 -5.49 2.69
N ALA A 98 7.03 -5.61 3.23
CA ALA A 98 6.25 -6.84 3.15
C ALA A 98 5.94 -7.22 1.70
N SER A 99 5.53 -6.25 0.86
CA SER A 99 5.28 -6.45 -0.57
C SER A 99 6.53 -6.90 -1.31
N SER A 100 7.68 -6.26 -1.04
CA SER A 100 8.96 -6.60 -1.66
C SER A 100 9.38 -8.03 -1.30
N LEU A 101 9.24 -8.41 -0.03
CA LEU A 101 9.55 -9.76 0.43
C LEU A 101 8.61 -10.79 -0.20
N ALA A 102 7.31 -10.51 -0.26
CA ALA A 102 6.32 -11.39 -0.87
C ALA A 102 6.60 -11.64 -2.36
N LEU A 103 6.92 -10.59 -3.12
CA LEU A 103 7.28 -10.71 -4.54
C LEU A 103 8.52 -11.57 -4.79
N VAL A 104 9.53 -11.50 -3.91
CA VAL A 104 10.76 -12.29 -4.04
C VAL A 104 10.57 -13.75 -3.64
N LEU A 105 9.70 -14.01 -2.65
CA LEU A 105 9.44 -15.36 -2.13
C LEU A 105 8.37 -16.11 -2.94
N MET A 106 7.42 -15.42 -3.56
CA MET A 106 6.30 -16.03 -4.27
C MET A 106 6.72 -17.00 -5.39
N PRO A 107 7.70 -16.69 -6.27
CA PRO A 107 8.18 -17.64 -7.27
C PRO A 107 8.84 -18.90 -6.69
N ARG A 108 9.24 -18.87 -5.41
CA ARG A 108 9.90 -19.98 -4.70
C ARG A 108 8.96 -20.74 -3.77
N SER A 109 7.65 -20.48 -3.83
CA SER A 109 6.69 -21.13 -2.94
C SER A 109 6.65 -22.65 -3.18
N PRO A 110 6.71 -23.49 -2.12
CA PRO A 110 6.70 -24.94 -2.25
C PRO A 110 5.32 -25.54 -2.59
N GLY A 111 4.27 -24.73 -2.61
CA GLY A 111 2.92 -25.20 -2.92
C GLY A 111 1.90 -24.06 -3.08
N LEU A 112 0.74 -24.40 -3.63
CA LEU A 112 -0.32 -23.46 -3.99
C LEU A 112 -0.78 -22.58 -2.82
N TRP A 113 -1.00 -23.19 -1.65
CA TRP A 113 -1.46 -22.47 -0.46
C TRP A 113 -0.45 -21.46 0.06
N VAL A 114 0.85 -21.73 -0.09
CA VAL A 114 1.91 -20.79 0.29
C VAL A 114 1.96 -19.62 -0.70
N ALA A 115 1.85 -19.89 -2.00
CA ALA A 115 1.73 -18.84 -3.01
C ALA A 115 0.48 -17.97 -2.78
N ALA A 116 -0.66 -18.58 -2.41
CA ALA A 116 -1.88 -17.87 -2.07
C ALA A 116 -1.70 -16.99 -0.83
N GLY A 117 -1.09 -17.51 0.24
CA GLY A 117 -0.80 -16.70 1.44
C GLY A 117 0.15 -15.54 1.15
N LEU A 118 1.18 -15.74 0.34
CA LEU A 118 2.08 -14.67 -0.11
C LEU A 118 1.36 -13.65 -0.99
N LEU A 119 0.40 -14.08 -1.81
CA LEU A 119 -0.46 -13.18 -2.58
C LEU A 119 -1.31 -12.31 -1.66
N TRP A 120 -1.90 -12.88 -0.62
CA TRP A 120 -2.71 -12.14 0.35
C TRP A 120 -1.89 -11.10 1.11
N ILE A 121 -0.67 -11.48 1.51
CA ILE A 121 0.27 -10.56 2.17
C ILE A 121 0.63 -9.41 1.21
N LEU A 122 0.91 -9.72 -0.06
CA LEU A 122 1.21 -8.73 -1.08
C LEU A 122 0.03 -7.76 -1.30
N ASP A 123 -1.19 -8.26 -1.49
CA ASP A 123 -2.39 -7.45 -1.66
C ASP A 123 -2.68 -6.58 -0.43
N GLY A 124 -2.64 -7.18 0.76
CA GLY A 124 -2.83 -6.46 2.01
C GLY A 124 -1.79 -5.35 2.16
N ALA A 125 -0.51 -5.66 1.96
CA ALA A 125 0.58 -4.70 2.09
C ALA A 125 0.49 -3.56 1.07
N ILE A 126 0.08 -3.83 -0.17
CA ILE A 126 -0.16 -2.79 -1.17
C ILE A 126 -1.35 -1.91 -0.77
N ASN A 127 -2.46 -2.48 -0.33
CA ASN A 127 -3.63 -1.74 0.14
C ASN A 127 -3.28 -0.80 1.31
N VAL A 128 -2.52 -1.32 2.29
CA VAL A 128 -1.99 -0.53 3.42
C VAL A 128 -1.09 0.61 2.97
N SER A 129 -0.37 0.43 1.87
CA SER A 129 0.58 1.45 1.39
C SER A 129 -0.10 2.54 0.56
N MET A 130 -1.25 2.27 -0.08
CA MET A 130 -1.96 3.23 -0.94
C MET A 130 -2.70 4.32 -0.15
N GLU A 131 -3.33 4.00 0.97
CA GLU A 131 -4.12 4.96 1.77
C GLU A 131 -3.25 6.05 2.43
N PRO A 132 -2.11 5.72 3.06
CA PRO A 132 -1.21 6.72 3.62
C PRO A 132 -0.62 7.61 2.53
N PHE A 133 -0.39 7.10 1.32
CA PHE A 133 0.21 7.86 0.23
C PHE A 133 -0.70 9.00 -0.25
N ARG A 134 -2.00 8.71 -0.46
CA ARG A 134 -3.01 9.74 -0.82
C ARG A 134 -3.14 10.82 0.25
N ALA A 135 -2.96 10.44 1.51
CA ALA A 135 -3.05 11.36 2.63
C ALA A 135 -1.72 12.10 2.88
N PHE A 136 -0.58 11.52 2.51
CA PHE A 136 0.76 12.14 2.60
C PHE A 136 0.99 13.24 1.59
N VAL A 137 0.39 13.17 0.39
CA VAL A 137 0.50 14.24 -0.63
C VAL A 137 -0.18 15.53 -0.14
N GLY A 138 -1.09 15.43 0.82
CA GLY A 138 -1.79 16.57 1.42
C GLY A 138 -1.14 17.18 2.68
N ASP A 139 -0.17 16.47 3.29
CA ASP A 139 0.57 16.88 4.50
C ASP A 139 1.97 17.43 4.14
#